data_AF-A0A0K6ILZ4-F1
#
_entry.id   AF-A0A0K6ILZ4-F1
#
_cell.length_a   1.000
_cell.length_b   1.000
_cell.length_c   1.000
_cell.angle_alpha   90.00
_cell.angle_beta   90.00
_cell.angle_gamma   90.00
#
_symmetry.space_group_name_H-M   'P 1'
#
loop_
_entity.id
_entity.type
_entity.pdbx_description
1 polymer ?
#
loop_
_entity_poly.entity_id
_entity_poly.type
_entity_poly.pdbx_seq_one_letter_code
_entity_poly.pdbx_strand_id
1 'polypeptide(L)'
;MRIIRTGFVLIPLLLAACSLPTKPTSSDSTANEVGIPNNTEAEQTSETQSIQEDKTAKTELSNQELLAQYQSLKTLAEQNIQELESRLGRTINKPSLSIPSTNDIALLKSKVSELQSFTSELTTQIVALDKRVMERRDQPKKGDQLQVHLSALEVDNQASFKAQPLVGNWIRGESRVVRLNENFLMGNATSEPLNLTYTETYQIIMNEKLIGTFGPNRDKYELEFDAPTSDQKGQIIGTLKIRVPD
;
A
#
# COMPACT_ATOMS: atom_id res chain seq x y z
N MET A 1 45.47 -33.57 -27.24
CA MET A 1 44.40 -34.03 -28.16
C MET A 1 43.34 -32.93 -28.22
N ARG A 2 42.96 -32.53 -29.44
CA ARG A 2 41.88 -31.57 -29.72
C ARG A 2 40.53 -32.31 -29.71
N ILE A 3 39.48 -31.47 -29.71
CA ILE A 3 38.09 -31.70 -30.15
C ILE A 3 37.16 -32.06 -28.99
N ILE A 4 36.23 -31.16 -28.63
CA ILE A 4 34.76 -31.40 -28.66
C ILE A 4 34.00 -30.06 -28.90
N ARG A 5 33.42 -30.00 -30.10
CA ARG A 5 32.06 -29.57 -30.52
C ARG A 5 31.39 -28.31 -29.95
N THR A 6 31.21 -27.37 -30.89
CA THR A 6 29.95 -26.70 -31.29
C THR A 6 28.63 -27.15 -30.63
N GLY A 7 27.83 -26.17 -30.21
CA GLY A 7 26.41 -26.33 -29.87
C GLY A 7 25.72 -25.00 -29.59
N PHE A 8 25.62 -24.14 -30.60
CA PHE A 8 24.76 -22.95 -30.57
C PHE A 8 23.35 -23.39 -30.99
N VAL A 9 22.35 -23.22 -30.12
CA VAL A 9 20.93 -23.20 -30.49
C VAL A 9 20.28 -22.04 -29.72
N LEU A 10 19.94 -20.98 -30.46
CA LEU A 10 18.95 -19.99 -30.07
C LEU A 10 17.57 -20.66 -30.03
N ILE A 11 16.73 -20.31 -29.05
CA ILE A 11 15.47 -19.57 -29.25
C ILE A 11 14.86 -19.23 -27.87
N PRO A 12 14.38 -17.98 -27.68
CA PRO A 12 13.69 -17.54 -26.48
C PRO A 12 12.19 -17.91 -26.58
N LEU A 13 11.60 -18.46 -25.51
CA LEU A 13 10.14 -18.46 -25.34
C LEU A 13 9.74 -17.33 -24.42
N LEU A 14 9.40 -16.20 -25.05
CA LEU A 14 8.52 -15.18 -24.50
C LEU A 14 7.12 -15.79 -24.36
N LEU A 15 6.70 -16.06 -23.13
CA LEU A 15 5.28 -16.16 -22.80
C LEU A 15 4.93 -14.98 -21.90
N ALA A 16 4.65 -13.86 -22.56
CA ALA A 16 3.77 -12.85 -22.01
C ALA A 16 2.37 -13.47 -21.91
N ALA A 17 1.85 -13.60 -20.70
CA ALA A 17 0.43 -13.78 -20.46
C ALA A 17 0.02 -12.81 -19.35
N CYS A 18 -0.53 -11.69 -19.78
CA CYS A 18 -1.24 -10.73 -18.94
C CYS A 18 -2.41 -11.42 -18.24
N SER A 19 -2.32 -11.63 -16.93
CA SER A 19 -3.46 -12.03 -16.12
C SER A 19 -4.30 -10.79 -15.79
N LEU A 20 -5.35 -10.53 -16.58
CA LEU A 20 -6.47 -9.71 -16.12
C LEU A 20 -7.33 -10.54 -15.13
N PRO A 21 -7.81 -9.94 -14.03
CA PRO A 21 -8.71 -10.62 -13.11
C PRO A 21 -10.10 -10.77 -13.74
N THR A 22 -10.55 -12.01 -13.90
CA THR A 22 -11.92 -12.34 -14.28
C THR A 22 -12.87 -12.05 -13.12
N LYS A 23 -13.85 -11.18 -13.38
CA LYS A 23 -15.02 -10.93 -12.53
C LYS A 23 -15.82 -12.24 -12.37
N PRO A 24 -16.19 -12.70 -11.17
CA PRO A 24 -17.09 -13.83 -11.03
C PRO A 24 -18.49 -13.41 -11.49
N THR A 25 -18.97 -14.04 -12.56
CA THR A 25 -20.39 -14.06 -12.92
C THR A 25 -21.04 -15.11 -12.04
N SER A 26 -22.02 -14.68 -11.24
CA SER A 26 -22.91 -15.57 -10.52
C SER A 26 -23.64 -16.47 -11.51
N SER A 27 -23.47 -17.77 -11.31
CA SER A 27 -24.22 -18.82 -11.99
C SER A 27 -25.66 -18.84 -11.45
N ASP A 28 -26.59 -18.32 -12.24
CA ASP A 28 -27.98 -18.78 -12.24
C ASP A 28 -28.30 -19.25 -13.66
N SER A 29 -28.41 -20.57 -13.83
CA SER A 29 -29.04 -21.15 -15.00
C SER A 29 -29.45 -22.59 -14.69
N THR A 30 -30.71 -22.76 -14.31
CA THR A 30 -31.50 -23.92 -14.74
C THR A 30 -32.22 -23.53 -16.02
N ALA A 31 -31.91 -24.26 -17.08
CA ALA A 31 -32.48 -24.14 -18.40
C ALA A 31 -33.96 -24.56 -18.44
N ASN A 32 -34.72 -23.98 -19.37
CA ASN A 32 -35.61 -24.73 -20.26
C ASN A 32 -36.00 -23.89 -21.49
N GLU A 33 -35.45 -24.33 -22.63
CA GLU A 33 -36.08 -24.59 -23.93
C GLU A 33 -37.09 -23.62 -24.61
N VAL A 34 -36.72 -23.31 -25.87
CA VAL A 34 -37.51 -23.37 -27.13
C VAL A 34 -38.35 -22.16 -27.57
N GLY A 35 -38.05 -21.66 -28.79
CA GLY A 35 -39.03 -21.01 -29.69
C GLY A 35 -38.54 -19.78 -30.48
N ILE A 36 -38.08 -20.00 -31.72
CA ILE A 36 -38.00 -19.02 -32.84
C ILE A 36 -39.27 -19.26 -33.73
N PRO A 37 -39.80 -18.41 -34.66
CA PRO A 37 -39.44 -17.05 -35.18
C PRO A 37 -40.63 -16.05 -35.39
N ASN A 38 -40.30 -14.84 -35.88
CA ASN A 38 -40.85 -14.11 -37.05
C ASN A 38 -41.38 -12.66 -36.87
N ASN A 39 -40.71 -11.76 -37.61
CA ASN A 39 -41.13 -10.56 -38.37
C ASN A 39 -42.51 -9.93 -38.13
N THR A 40 -42.57 -8.59 -38.10
CA THR A 40 -43.20 -7.75 -39.16
C THR A 40 -42.78 -6.27 -39.02
N GLU A 41 -42.57 -5.66 -40.19
CA GLU A 41 -42.40 -4.25 -40.59
C GLU A 41 -43.00 -3.17 -39.67
N ALA A 42 -42.26 -2.13 -39.29
CA ALA A 42 -42.00 -0.87 -40.02
C ALA A 42 -43.20 0.09 -40.07
N GLU A 43 -43.13 1.17 -39.30
CA GLU A 43 -43.70 2.46 -39.70
C GLU A 43 -42.91 3.60 -39.03
N GLN A 44 -42.36 4.47 -39.89
CA GLN A 44 -41.76 5.74 -39.51
C GLN A 44 -42.87 6.75 -39.22
N THR A 45 -42.79 7.42 -38.08
CA THR A 45 -43.34 8.77 -37.95
C THR A 45 -42.35 9.63 -37.19
N SER A 46 -41.75 10.58 -37.90
CA SER A 46 -40.99 11.67 -37.32
C SER A 46 -41.91 12.53 -36.46
N GLU A 47 -41.61 12.63 -35.17
CA GLU A 47 -41.90 13.84 -34.41
C GLU A 47 -40.65 14.24 -33.63
N THR A 48 -40.09 15.37 -34.05
CA THR A 48 -39.13 16.17 -33.30
C THR A 48 -39.76 16.55 -31.97
N GLN A 49 -39.41 15.85 -30.89
CA GLN A 49 -39.67 16.31 -29.54
C GLN A 49 -38.36 16.39 -28.76
N SER A 50 -37.94 17.65 -28.56
CA SER A 50 -37.31 18.17 -27.35
C SER A 50 -36.28 17.26 -26.67
N ILE A 51 -35.01 17.68 -26.74
CA ILE A 51 -33.98 17.32 -25.77
C ILE A 51 -34.51 17.73 -24.40
N GLN A 52 -35.16 16.79 -23.72
CA GLN A 52 -35.47 16.90 -22.32
C GLN A 52 -34.14 16.67 -21.62
N GLU A 53 -33.52 17.76 -21.17
CA GLU A 53 -32.49 17.71 -20.14
C GLU A 53 -33.01 16.79 -19.05
N ASP A 54 -32.45 15.59 -19.00
CA ASP A 54 -32.57 14.70 -17.88
C ASP A 54 -31.87 15.42 -16.72
N LYS A 55 -32.65 16.26 -16.03
CA LYS A 55 -32.33 16.72 -14.69
C LYS A 55 -32.21 15.45 -13.88
N THR A 56 -31.00 14.92 -13.86
CA THR A 56 -30.56 13.95 -12.87
C THR A 56 -30.86 14.62 -11.55
N ALA A 57 -32.00 14.26 -10.95
CA ALA A 57 -32.38 14.73 -9.64
C ALA A 57 -31.21 14.35 -8.75
N LYS A 58 -30.41 15.34 -8.35
CA LYS A 58 -29.44 15.17 -7.28
C LYS A 58 -30.29 14.78 -6.09
N THR A 59 -30.37 13.49 -5.80
CA THR A 59 -30.99 12.98 -4.58
C THR A 59 -30.30 13.71 -3.45
N GLU A 60 -30.99 14.67 -2.84
CA GLU A 60 -30.43 15.42 -1.74
C GLU A 60 -30.27 14.45 -0.58
N LEU A 61 -29.01 14.20 -0.20
CA LEU A 61 -28.69 13.37 0.95
C LEU A 61 -29.40 13.94 2.19
N SER A 62 -30.03 13.06 2.93
CA SER A 62 -30.57 13.36 4.25
C SER A 62 -29.46 13.81 5.20
N ASN A 63 -29.83 14.52 6.27
CA ASN A 63 -28.87 14.95 7.30
C ASN A 63 -28.07 13.76 7.87
N GLN A 64 -28.75 12.63 8.12
CA GLN A 64 -28.10 11.41 8.62
C GLN A 64 -27.08 10.84 7.62
N GLU A 65 -27.40 10.84 6.32
CA GLU A 65 -26.47 10.38 5.28
C GLU A 65 -25.25 11.33 5.17
N LEU A 66 -25.46 12.64 5.29
CA LEU A 66 -24.36 13.62 5.29
C LEU A 66 -23.45 13.46 6.51
N LEU A 67 -24.01 13.17 7.70
CA LEU A 67 -23.21 12.88 8.89
C LEU A 67 -22.41 11.59 8.75
N ALA A 68 -23.02 10.53 8.21
CA ALA A 68 -22.32 9.28 7.94
C ALA A 68 -21.19 9.48 6.91
N GLN A 69 -21.45 10.24 5.85
CA GLN A 69 -20.44 10.60 4.85
C GLN A 69 -19.29 11.40 5.47
N TYR A 70 -19.61 12.39 6.32
CA TYR A 70 -18.59 13.16 7.04
C TYR A 70 -17.70 12.26 7.91
N GLN A 71 -18.30 11.36 8.69
CA GLN A 71 -17.55 10.44 9.54
C GLN A 71 -16.66 9.49 8.73
N SER A 72 -17.18 8.93 7.63
CA SER A 72 -16.41 8.07 6.73
C SER A 72 -15.21 8.80 6.11
N LEU A 73 -15.43 10.01 5.59
CA LEU A 73 -14.36 10.82 5.02
C LEU A 73 -13.32 11.23 6.07
N LYS A 74 -13.75 11.47 7.32
CA LYS A 74 -12.85 11.82 8.44
C LYS A 74 -11.93 10.65 8.75
N THR A 75 -12.48 9.45 8.92
CA THR A 75 -11.71 8.23 9.17
C THR A 75 -10.71 7.98 8.03
N LEU A 76 -11.15 8.13 6.78
CA LEU A 76 -10.26 7.96 5.62
C LEU A 76 -9.15 9.02 5.58
N ALA A 77 -9.45 10.28 5.89
CA ALA A 77 -8.45 11.34 5.98
C ALA A 77 -7.41 11.05 7.06
N GLU A 78 -7.84 10.59 8.25
CA GLU A 78 -6.95 10.24 9.35
C GLU A 78 -6.01 9.09 8.98
N GLN A 79 -6.53 8.05 8.31
CA GLN A 79 -5.72 6.93 7.80
C GLN A 79 -4.70 7.40 6.75
N ASN A 80 -5.13 8.21 5.79
CA ASN A 80 -4.24 8.74 4.75
C ASN A 80 -3.16 9.65 5.33
N ILE A 81 -3.49 10.46 6.34
CA ILE A 81 -2.53 11.28 7.08
C ILE A 81 -1.49 10.38 7.74
N GLN A 82 -1.91 9.38 8.53
CA GLN A 82 -0.99 8.49 9.23
C GLN A 82 -0.01 7.81 8.26
N GLU A 83 -0.52 7.37 7.11
CA GLU A 83 0.30 6.77 6.05
C GLU A 83 1.32 7.75 5.47
N LEU A 84 0.88 8.96 5.13
CA LEU A 84 1.77 10.00 4.59
C LEU A 84 2.81 10.45 5.62
N GLU A 85 2.41 10.63 6.88
CA GLU A 85 3.32 11.00 7.97
C GLU A 85 4.37 9.93 8.21
N SER A 86 3.97 8.65 8.19
CA SER A 86 4.87 7.50 8.31
C SER A 86 5.88 7.43 7.17
N ARG A 87 5.43 7.61 5.92
CA ARG A 87 6.30 7.50 4.73
C ARG A 87 7.15 8.73 4.46
N LEU A 88 6.68 9.92 4.83
CA LEU A 88 7.39 11.19 4.64
C LEU A 88 8.20 11.59 5.88
N GLY A 89 7.95 11.00 7.04
CA GLY A 89 8.69 11.33 8.26
C GLY A 89 8.43 12.74 8.79
N ARG A 90 7.30 13.36 8.44
CA ARG A 90 6.90 14.70 8.88
C ARG A 90 5.39 14.79 9.03
N THR A 91 4.94 15.64 9.96
CA THR A 91 3.51 15.91 10.20
C THR A 91 2.86 16.59 8.99
N ILE A 92 1.64 16.17 8.67
CA ILE A 92 0.80 16.78 7.65
C ILE A 92 -0.15 17.77 8.32
N ASN A 93 -0.30 18.97 7.73
CA ASN A 93 -1.21 19.97 8.25
C ASN A 93 -2.66 19.47 8.17
N LYS A 94 -3.30 19.36 9.33
CA LYS A 94 -4.70 18.94 9.45
C LYS A 94 -5.59 20.19 9.42
N PRO A 95 -6.58 20.28 8.51
CA PRO A 95 -7.58 21.33 8.62
C PRO A 95 -8.32 21.20 9.95
N SER A 96 -8.75 22.34 10.52
CA SER A 96 -9.55 22.34 11.74
C SER A 96 -10.97 21.85 11.42
N LEU A 97 -11.18 20.54 11.57
CA LEU A 97 -12.44 19.87 11.27
C LEU A 97 -13.28 19.73 12.54
N SER A 98 -13.92 20.82 12.96
CA SER A 98 -14.97 20.75 13.98
C SER A 98 -16.30 20.40 13.32
N ILE A 99 -17.04 19.47 13.93
CA ILE A 99 -18.40 19.13 13.50
C ILE A 99 -19.27 20.37 13.80
N PRO A 100 -19.93 20.97 12.80
CA PRO A 100 -20.91 22.00 13.05
C PRO A 100 -22.08 21.44 13.86
N SER A 101 -22.77 22.29 14.61
CA SER A 101 -24.07 21.93 15.19
C SER A 101 -24.93 21.22 14.14
N THR A 102 -25.45 20.04 14.48
CA THR A 102 -26.17 19.10 13.59
C THR A 102 -27.43 19.67 12.92
N ASN A 103 -27.84 20.88 13.31
CA ASN A 103 -29.06 21.52 12.84
C ASN A 103 -28.86 22.34 11.56
N ASP A 104 -27.62 22.68 11.17
CA ASP A 104 -27.33 23.43 9.94
C ASP A 104 -26.88 22.49 8.80
N ILE A 105 -27.84 22.10 7.96
CA ILE A 105 -27.60 21.22 6.81
C ILE A 105 -26.67 21.88 5.78
N ALA A 106 -26.75 23.20 5.58
CA ALA A 106 -25.93 23.88 4.60
C ALA A 106 -24.45 23.90 5.03
N LEU A 107 -24.21 24.16 6.31
CA LEU A 107 -22.88 24.10 6.90
C LEU A 107 -22.32 22.67 6.91
N LEU A 108 -23.16 21.66 7.19
CA LEU A 108 -22.76 20.25 7.10
C LEU A 108 -22.36 19.86 5.66
N LYS A 109 -23.15 20.24 4.65
CA LYS A 109 -22.82 20.03 3.22
C LYS A 109 -21.48 20.68 2.87
N SER A 110 -21.24 21.91 3.33
CA SER A 110 -19.96 22.62 3.11
C SER A 110 -18.78 21.87 3.75
N LYS A 111 -18.93 21.37 4.97
CA LYS A 111 -17.86 20.64 5.67
C LYS A 111 -17.58 19.27 5.06
N VAL A 112 -18.61 18.57 4.59
CA VAL A 112 -18.44 17.35 3.79
C VAL A 112 -17.64 17.64 2.52
N SER A 113 -17.95 18.73 1.80
CA SER A 113 -17.22 19.11 0.58
C SER A 113 -15.76 19.50 0.84
N GLU A 114 -15.49 20.24 1.92
CA GLU A 114 -14.12 20.60 2.35
C GLU A 114 -13.31 19.34 2.66
N LEU A 115 -13.89 18.44 3.44
CA LEU A 115 -13.25 17.19 3.83
C LEU A 115 -13.05 16.25 2.64
N GLN A 116 -14.02 16.17 1.73
CA GLN A 116 -13.89 15.39 0.50
C GLN A 116 -12.72 15.90 -0.37
N SER A 117 -12.59 17.22 -0.52
CA SER A 117 -11.49 17.83 -1.28
C SER A 117 -10.14 17.53 -0.63
N PHE A 118 -10.05 17.70 0.69
CA PHE A 118 -8.85 17.40 1.46
C PHE A 118 -8.46 15.92 1.37
N THR A 119 -9.41 15.00 1.56
CA THR A 119 -9.18 13.56 1.41
C THR A 119 -8.73 13.20 -0.01
N SER A 120 -9.29 13.84 -1.04
CA SER A 120 -8.86 13.64 -2.42
C SER A 120 -7.41 14.11 -2.66
N GLU A 121 -7.00 15.22 -2.04
CA GLU A 121 -5.62 15.69 -2.09
C GLU A 121 -4.67 14.69 -1.43
N LEU A 122 -4.99 14.22 -0.22
CA LEU A 122 -4.19 13.21 0.48
C LEU A 122 -4.03 11.93 -0.34
N THR A 123 -5.12 11.43 -0.92
CA THR A 123 -5.09 10.25 -1.81
C THR A 123 -4.20 10.49 -3.02
N THR A 124 -4.26 11.69 -3.63
CA THR A 124 -3.40 12.05 -4.76
C THR A 124 -1.92 12.04 -4.37
N GLN A 125 -1.58 12.53 -3.17
CA GLN A 125 -0.21 12.48 -2.64
C GLN A 125 0.27 11.04 -2.41
N ILE A 126 -0.58 10.16 -1.88
CA ILE A 126 -0.26 8.73 -1.70
C ILE A 126 0.02 8.07 -3.05
N VAL A 127 -0.87 8.27 -4.03
CA VAL A 127 -0.70 7.70 -5.39
C VAL A 127 0.59 8.22 -6.05
N ALA A 128 0.91 9.51 -5.89
CA ALA A 128 2.15 10.08 -6.41
C ALA A 128 3.39 9.49 -5.72
N LEU A 129 3.29 9.18 -4.43
CA LEU A 129 4.36 8.52 -3.68
C LEU A 129 4.52 7.07 -4.14
N ASP A 130 3.44 6.30 -4.27
CA ASP A 130 3.47 4.92 -4.79
C ASP A 130 4.13 4.85 -6.17
N LYS A 131 3.75 5.77 -7.08
CA LYS A 131 4.37 5.87 -8.40
C LYS A 131 5.88 6.10 -8.30
N ARG A 132 6.32 7.02 -7.43
CA ARG A 132 7.74 7.30 -7.23
C ARG A 132 8.49 6.09 -6.65
N VAL A 133 7.88 5.36 -5.72
CA VAL A 133 8.45 4.12 -5.17
C VAL A 133 8.62 3.08 -6.26
N MET A 134 7.61 2.89 -7.12
CA MET A 134 7.72 1.98 -8.27
C MET A 134 8.83 2.40 -9.24
N GLU A 135 8.88 3.68 -9.62
CA GLU A 135 9.93 4.21 -10.52
C GLU A 135 11.33 3.97 -9.95
N ARG A 136 11.52 4.19 -8.64
CA ARG A 136 12.80 3.96 -7.96
C ARG A 136 13.12 2.49 -7.74
N ARG A 137 12.11 1.64 -7.59
CA ARG A 137 12.29 0.19 -7.51
C ARG A 137 12.78 -0.37 -8.83
N ASP A 138 12.20 0.10 -9.93
CA ASP A 138 12.54 -0.38 -11.26
C ASP A 138 13.87 0.23 -11.75
N GLN A 139 14.22 1.44 -11.31
CA GLN A 139 15.45 2.15 -11.65
C GLN A 139 16.07 2.87 -10.42
N PRO A 140 16.69 2.12 -9.49
CA PRO A 140 17.26 2.69 -8.28
C PRO A 140 18.46 3.59 -8.59
N LYS A 141 18.50 4.78 -8.01
CA LYS A 141 19.68 5.66 -8.05
C LYS A 141 20.58 5.37 -6.86
N LYS A 142 21.81 5.90 -6.90
CA LYS A 142 22.72 5.84 -5.76
C LYS A 142 22.05 6.45 -4.52
N GLY A 143 22.01 5.69 -3.43
CA GLY A 143 21.33 6.06 -2.18
C GLY A 143 19.85 5.69 -2.11
N ASP A 144 19.21 5.26 -3.20
CA ASP A 144 17.87 4.67 -3.13
C ASP A 144 17.91 3.21 -2.70
N GLN A 145 19.05 2.53 -2.82
CA GLN A 145 19.24 1.18 -2.30
C GLN A 145 20.14 1.19 -1.06
N LEU A 146 19.71 0.50 -0.01
CA LEU A 146 20.51 0.23 1.17
C LEU A 146 20.61 -1.27 1.39
N GLN A 147 21.81 -1.76 1.70
CA GLN A 147 21.96 -3.07 2.29
C GLN A 147 21.83 -2.94 3.81
N VAL A 148 20.85 -3.64 4.35
CA VAL A 148 20.56 -3.74 5.78
C VAL A 148 21.09 -5.08 6.27
N HIS A 149 21.86 -5.05 7.35
CA HIS A 149 22.31 -6.21 8.09
C HIS A 149 21.86 -6.09 9.54
N LEU A 150 21.02 -7.02 9.96
CA LEU A 150 20.55 -7.19 11.32
C LEU A 150 21.32 -8.32 11.98
N SER A 151 21.93 -8.06 13.14
CA SER A 151 22.73 -9.04 13.86
C SER A 151 22.50 -8.95 15.37
N ALA A 152 22.95 -9.96 16.11
CA ALA A 152 22.75 -10.05 17.56
C ALA A 152 21.27 -9.89 17.96
N LEU A 153 20.37 -10.49 17.17
CA LEU A 153 18.93 -10.34 17.32
C LEU A 153 18.41 -11.20 18.48
N GLU A 154 17.80 -10.54 19.45
CA GLU A 154 17.10 -11.16 20.56
C GLU A 154 15.65 -10.67 20.55
N VAL A 155 14.72 -11.62 20.52
CA VAL A 155 13.29 -11.35 20.67
C VAL A 155 12.93 -11.70 22.10
N ASP A 156 12.48 -10.73 22.86
CA ASP A 156 11.94 -10.90 24.20
C ASP A 156 10.41 -10.76 24.14
N ASN A 157 9.71 -11.88 24.15
CA ASN A 157 8.24 -11.96 24.16
C ASN A 157 7.82 -13.17 25.01
N GLN A 158 6.59 -13.66 24.87
CA GLN A 158 6.06 -14.85 25.57
C GLN A 158 7.01 -16.05 25.56
N ALA A 159 7.82 -16.21 24.50
CA ALA A 159 8.97 -17.10 24.46
C ALA A 159 10.16 -16.33 23.88
N SER A 160 11.14 -16.00 24.71
CA SER A 160 12.31 -15.25 24.27
C SER A 160 13.28 -16.16 23.49
N PHE A 161 13.80 -15.68 22.35
CA PHE A 161 14.71 -16.46 21.51
C PHE A 161 15.74 -15.59 20.80
N LYS A 162 16.87 -16.22 20.42
CA LYS A 162 17.89 -15.60 19.57
C LYS A 162 17.61 -15.91 18.12
N ALA A 163 17.40 -14.87 17.32
CA ALA A 163 17.13 -15.01 15.90
C ALA A 163 18.43 -15.07 15.08
N GLN A 164 18.36 -15.72 13.92
CA GLN A 164 19.47 -15.72 12.97
C GLN A 164 19.73 -14.30 12.44
N PRO A 165 21.00 -13.91 12.21
CA PRO A 165 21.31 -12.66 11.51
C PRO A 165 20.69 -12.64 10.12
N LEU A 166 20.31 -11.45 9.67
CA LEU A 166 19.62 -11.25 8.40
C LEU A 166 20.31 -10.17 7.59
N VAL A 167 20.47 -10.42 6.29
CA VAL A 167 20.99 -9.43 5.34
C VAL A 167 20.02 -9.32 4.19
N GLY A 168 19.68 -8.10 3.80
CA GLY A 168 18.83 -7.85 2.65
C GLY A 168 19.04 -6.46 2.07
N ASN A 169 18.44 -6.22 0.91
CA ASN A 169 18.49 -4.92 0.24
C ASN A 169 17.10 -4.29 0.29
N TRP A 170 17.02 -3.05 0.74
CA TRP A 170 15.79 -2.25 0.77
C TRP A 170 15.92 -1.08 -0.19
N ILE A 171 14.83 -0.83 -0.91
CA ILE A 171 14.73 0.32 -1.80
C ILE A 171 13.97 1.44 -1.09
N ARG A 172 14.31 2.69 -1.39
CA ARG A 172 13.70 3.86 -0.77
C ARG A 172 12.20 3.92 -1.05
N GLY A 173 11.44 4.14 0.02
CA GLY A 173 9.98 4.10 0.06
C GLY A 173 9.40 2.68 0.16
N GLU A 174 10.24 1.64 0.27
CA GLU A 174 9.80 0.27 0.41
C GLU A 174 9.57 -0.12 1.89
N SER A 175 8.53 -0.92 2.11
CA SER A 175 8.24 -1.58 3.38
C SER A 175 8.14 -3.09 3.15
N ARG A 176 8.78 -3.89 4.03
CA ARG A 176 8.76 -5.36 3.96
C ARG A 176 8.65 -5.96 5.34
N VAL A 177 7.93 -7.08 5.44
CA VAL A 177 7.92 -7.92 6.64
C VAL A 177 9.00 -8.99 6.50
N VAL A 178 9.92 -9.02 7.47
CA VAL A 178 10.95 -10.06 7.59
C VAL A 178 10.59 -10.97 8.77
N ARG A 179 10.75 -12.28 8.62
CA ARG A 179 10.53 -13.22 9.73
C ARG A 179 11.84 -13.49 10.46
N LEU A 180 11.87 -13.14 11.74
CA LEU A 180 12.95 -13.49 12.66
C LEU A 180 12.68 -14.90 13.17
N ASN A 181 13.49 -15.86 12.75
CA ASN A 181 13.33 -17.25 13.16
C ASN A 181 14.36 -17.62 14.22
N GLU A 182 13.92 -18.39 15.20
CA GLU A 182 14.81 -19.10 16.11
C GLU A 182 15.77 -20.00 15.32
N ASN A 183 17.03 -20.07 15.77
CA ASN A 183 18.08 -20.81 15.08
C ASN A 183 17.77 -22.32 15.08
N PHE A 184 17.18 -22.83 13.99
CA PHE A 184 16.55 -24.14 13.99
C PHE A 184 17.57 -25.28 13.72
N LEU A 185 17.89 -26.03 14.75
CA LEU A 185 18.32 -27.43 14.63
C LEU A 185 17.27 -28.40 15.22
N MET A 186 16.10 -27.90 15.64
CA MET A 186 15.02 -28.70 16.26
C MET A 186 13.61 -28.29 15.80
N GLY A 187 12.66 -29.23 15.92
CA GLY A 187 11.39 -29.28 15.18
C GLY A 187 10.28 -28.29 15.55
N ASN A 188 10.48 -27.38 16.49
CA ASN A 188 9.50 -26.36 16.90
C ASN A 188 10.16 -24.96 16.91
N ALA A 189 10.36 -24.35 15.75
CA ALA A 189 11.01 -23.05 15.65
C ALA A 189 10.02 -21.91 15.94
N THR A 190 10.33 -21.07 16.94
CA THR A 190 9.59 -19.83 17.20
C THR A 190 9.93 -18.77 16.12
N SER A 191 8.98 -17.91 15.77
CA SER A 191 9.22 -16.82 14.83
C SER A 191 8.51 -15.52 15.22
N GLU A 192 9.14 -14.38 14.99
CA GLU A 192 8.58 -13.04 15.20
C GLU A 192 8.67 -12.23 13.90
N PRO A 193 7.58 -11.62 13.41
CA PRO A 193 7.65 -10.72 12.26
C PRO A 193 8.25 -9.36 12.65
N LEU A 194 9.11 -8.84 11.77
CA LEU A 194 9.70 -7.51 11.84
C LEU A 194 9.29 -6.75 10.57
N ASN A 195 8.41 -5.77 10.71
CA ASN A 195 8.10 -4.83 9.64
C ASN A 195 9.20 -3.78 9.56
N LEU A 196 9.94 -3.76 8.45
CA LEU A 196 11.00 -2.80 8.18
C LEU A 196 10.62 -1.90 7.02
N THR A 197 10.55 -0.60 7.29
CA THR A 197 10.26 0.44 6.30
C THR A 197 11.46 1.36 6.13
N TYR A 198 11.89 1.54 4.87
CA TYR A 198 12.88 2.55 4.49
C TYR A 198 12.17 3.71 3.81
N THR A 199 12.04 4.84 4.49
CA THR A 199 11.14 5.93 4.08
C THR A 199 11.73 6.84 3.01
N GLU A 200 10.88 7.68 2.42
CA GLU A 200 11.31 8.71 1.47
C GLU A 200 12.24 9.75 2.12
N THR A 201 12.29 9.89 3.44
CA THR A 201 13.19 10.83 4.14
C THR A 201 14.41 10.14 4.75
N TYR A 202 14.72 8.94 4.26
CA TYR A 202 15.83 8.12 4.70
C TYR A 202 15.74 7.65 6.15
N GLN A 203 14.53 7.46 6.65
CA GLN A 203 14.31 6.90 7.97
C GLN A 203 14.18 5.38 7.87
N ILE A 204 14.66 4.67 8.88
CA ILE A 204 14.36 3.25 9.07
C ILE A 204 13.38 3.15 10.24
N ILE A 205 12.23 2.57 9.95
CA ILE A 205 11.18 2.31 10.92
C ILE A 205 11.08 0.79 11.07
N MET A 206 11.09 0.30 12.30
CA MET A 206 10.89 -1.10 12.64
C MET A 206 9.70 -1.24 13.58
N ASN A 207 8.68 -2.00 13.17
CA ASN A 207 7.42 -2.17 13.92
C ASN A 207 6.90 -0.82 14.45
N GLU A 208 6.73 0.14 13.55
CA GLU A 208 6.22 1.50 13.82
C GLU A 208 7.15 2.41 14.65
N LYS A 209 8.29 1.91 15.14
CA LYS A 209 9.28 2.72 15.85
C LYS A 209 10.38 3.22 14.92
N LEU A 210 10.62 4.53 14.94
CA LEU A 210 11.77 5.14 14.27
C LEU A 210 13.07 4.67 14.92
N ILE A 211 13.91 3.99 14.16
CA ILE A 211 15.21 3.48 14.62
C ILE A 211 16.32 4.48 14.32
N GLY A 212 16.29 5.13 13.15
CA GLY A 212 17.31 6.10 12.78
C GLY A 212 17.06 6.77 11.43
N THR A 213 17.82 7.83 11.16
CA THR A 213 17.82 8.54 9.88
C THR A 213 19.21 8.43 9.24
N PHE A 214 19.27 8.02 7.98
CA PHE A 214 20.49 7.61 7.29
C PHE A 214 20.74 8.49 6.07
N GLY A 215 21.75 9.35 6.10
CA GLY A 215 22.05 10.16 4.93
C GLY A 215 22.63 9.33 3.78
N PRO A 216 22.32 9.64 2.50
CA PRO A 216 22.94 8.97 1.35
C PRO A 216 24.45 9.25 1.20
N ASN A 217 24.97 10.18 2.02
CA ASN A 217 26.35 10.68 1.96
C ASN A 217 27.28 9.99 2.97
N ARG A 218 26.80 9.02 3.76
CA ARG A 218 27.68 8.18 4.58
C ARG A 218 27.60 6.75 4.12
N ASP A 219 28.76 6.15 3.92
CA ASP A 219 28.85 4.83 3.32
C ASP A 219 28.48 3.71 4.29
N LYS A 220 28.60 3.96 5.60
CA LYS A 220 28.32 2.98 6.66
C LYS A 220 27.67 3.65 7.87
N TYR A 221 26.68 2.97 8.41
CA TYR A 221 26.09 3.24 9.71
C TYR A 221 26.00 1.94 10.49
N GLU A 222 26.27 2.03 11.79
CA GLU A 222 26.09 0.93 12.74
C GLU A 222 25.50 1.52 14.01
N LEU A 223 24.40 0.94 14.49
CA LEU A 223 23.76 1.34 15.73
C LEU A 223 23.09 0.14 16.39
N GLU A 224 23.05 0.17 17.72
CA GLU A 224 22.17 -0.70 18.49
C GLU A 224 20.74 -0.17 18.40
N PHE A 225 19.78 -1.08 18.26
CA PHE A 225 18.38 -0.73 18.19
C PHE A 225 17.56 -1.60 19.13
N ASP A 226 16.42 -1.05 19.52
CA ASP A 226 15.33 -1.78 20.09
C ASP A 226 14.03 -1.39 19.36
N ALA A 227 13.18 -2.38 19.09
CA ALA A 227 11.89 -2.21 18.43
C ALA A 227 10.83 -3.03 19.20
N PRO A 228 9.57 -2.61 19.24
CA PRO A 228 8.53 -3.45 19.83
C PRO A 228 8.31 -4.71 18.98
N THR A 229 7.79 -5.78 19.58
CA THR A 229 7.22 -6.91 18.83
C THR A 229 5.98 -6.45 18.05
N SER A 230 5.56 -7.25 17.07
CA SER A 230 4.40 -6.95 16.23
C SER A 230 3.08 -6.81 17.00
N ASP A 231 2.96 -7.52 18.12
CA ASP A 231 1.81 -7.44 19.04
C ASP A 231 2.00 -6.40 20.15
N GLN A 232 3.13 -5.69 20.16
CA GLN A 232 3.53 -4.68 21.13
C GLN A 232 3.65 -5.19 22.59
N LYS A 233 3.74 -6.49 22.80
CA LYS A 233 3.84 -7.10 24.14
C LYS A 233 5.28 -7.40 24.58
N GLY A 234 6.22 -7.29 23.66
CA GLY A 234 7.63 -7.58 23.87
C GLY A 234 8.55 -6.62 23.12
N GLN A 235 9.83 -6.98 23.07
CA GLN A 235 10.88 -6.17 22.46
C GLN A 235 11.77 -7.02 21.57
N ILE A 236 12.29 -6.42 20.52
CA ILE A 236 13.30 -6.96 19.62
C ILE A 236 14.52 -6.07 19.78
N ILE A 237 15.64 -6.64 20.20
CA ILE A 237 16.90 -5.91 20.41
C ILE A 237 17.94 -6.46 19.44
N GLY A 238 18.80 -5.60 18.91
CA GLY A 238 19.93 -6.03 18.12
C GLY A 238 20.80 -4.91 17.58
N THR A 239 21.64 -5.25 16.63
CA THR A 239 22.52 -4.30 15.93
C THR A 239 22.08 -4.16 14.48
N LEU A 240 21.87 -2.92 14.04
CA LEU A 240 21.55 -2.54 12.68
C LEU A 240 22.80 -1.97 12.02
N LYS A 241 23.28 -2.64 10.98
CA LYS A 241 24.34 -2.13 10.09
C LYS A 241 23.75 -1.82 8.73
N ILE A 242 24.02 -0.62 8.24
CA ILE A 242 23.54 -0.14 6.94
C ILE A 242 24.73 0.31 6.10
N ARG A 243 24.69 -0.05 4.81
CA ARG A 243 25.62 0.49 3.82
C ARG A 243 24.92 0.77 2.51
N VAL A 244 25.42 1.75 1.77
CA VAL A 244 25.08 1.92 0.35
C VAL A 244 25.91 0.88 -0.43
N PRO A 245 25.28 -0.03 -1.19
CA PRO A 245 26.02 -0.97 -2.02
C PRO A 245 26.77 -0.21 -3.14
N ASP A 246 27.97 -0.69 -3.46
CA ASP A 246 28.84 -0.12 -4.50
C ASP A 246 28.26 -0.33 -5.91
#